data_AF-A0AAQ0XU78-F1
#
_entry.id   AF-A0AAQ0XU78-F1
#
_cell.length_a   1.000
_cell.length_b   1.000
_cell.length_c   1.000
_cell.angle_alpha   90.00
_cell.angle_beta   90.00
_cell.angle_gamma   90.00
#
_symmetry.space_group_name_H-M   'P 1'
#
loop_
_entity.id
_entity.type
_entity.pdbx_description
1 polymer ?
#
loop_
_entity_poly.entity_id
_entity_poly.type
_entity_poly.pdbx_seq_one_letter_code
_entity_poly.pdbx_strand_id
1 'polypeptide(L)'
;MNILIIPREQRIPYSGVNTAYLHVDRWDDYSFITMFYLSLHDESGNLHEIGNVKIGFQGQVIGKPTYTTLGHAFQALPNGYFSVGQDVEYYQKIFNLSDSIKNKILESLKDIAYSTEAMAIAETEAVFKTSLLRGVSLSVIKGQFTRVIEGKNPLTNFKFKFLRPATEKMSGIELIFNVEIDEKPSTNIHAIIGRNGVGKTTLLNGMIEAVTSRGQSNSKFYDVEGFSESPIGKDYFSSLVSVSFSAFDPFEPPTEQDDPSMGTCYFYIGLKKEGEVLKGLNDIHEDFIQALKQCFSQGPKKNRWVSAIDTLESDENFESMDLKDLVRFTGVDLVSNARKLIKKMSSGHAIVLLTITRLVATVEEKTLVLIDEPESHLHPPLLSAFIRALSDLLLDRNGVALIATHSPVVLQEVPRSCVWKLNRSRLVTVVRRPDIETFGENVGVLTREVFGLEVVKSGFHDLLTKSVESGLSYQDIIDEYKGQLGVEARALLKALEIHRDRGAN
;
A
#
# COMPACT_ATOMS: atom_id res chain seq x y z
N MET A 1 21.10 31.46 14.39
CA MET A 1 21.87 30.28 13.99
C MET A 1 22.48 30.66 12.67
N ASN A 2 23.77 30.42 12.51
CA ASN A 2 24.44 30.71 11.24
C ASN A 2 24.22 29.52 10.30
N ILE A 3 23.86 29.75 9.04
CA ILE A 3 23.69 28.71 8.02
C ILE A 3 24.78 28.91 6.98
N LEU A 4 25.60 27.88 6.80
CA LEU A 4 26.72 27.88 5.86
C LEU A 4 26.44 26.94 4.70
N ILE A 5 26.69 27.38 3.48
CA ILE A 5 26.66 26.50 2.31
C ILE A 5 28.05 25.88 2.14
N ILE A 6 28.10 24.56 2.19
CA ILE A 6 29.34 23.80 2.04
C ILE A 6 29.38 23.16 0.65
N PRO A 7 30.40 23.46 -0.17
CA PRO A 7 30.61 22.78 -1.44
C PRO A 7 30.78 21.26 -1.25
N ARG A 8 30.36 20.47 -2.24
CA ARG A 8 30.38 19.00 -2.21
C ARG A 8 31.73 18.39 -1.81
N GLU A 9 32.85 19.01 -2.17
CA GLU A 9 34.21 18.48 -1.92
C GLU A 9 34.77 18.89 -0.55
N GLN A 10 34.06 19.76 0.19
CA GLN A 10 34.51 20.28 1.45
C GLN A 10 33.85 19.54 2.62
N ARG A 11 34.65 19.15 3.61
CA ARG A 11 34.15 18.49 4.82
C ARG A 11 33.42 19.49 5.72
N ILE A 12 32.43 19.01 6.45
CA ILE A 12 31.82 19.75 7.58
C ILE A 12 32.95 20.09 8.56
N PRO A 13 33.02 21.33 9.07
CA PRO A 13 33.94 21.68 10.15
C PRO A 13 33.76 20.76 11.36
N TYR A 14 34.85 20.32 12.00
CA TYR A 14 34.77 19.42 13.17
C TYR A 14 34.24 20.07 14.45
N SER A 15 34.08 21.39 14.45
CA SER A 15 33.61 22.16 15.60
C SER A 15 32.71 23.28 15.12
N GLY A 16 31.62 23.49 15.82
CA GLY A 16 30.71 24.60 15.66
C GLY A 16 29.79 24.68 16.86
N VAL A 17 29.08 25.80 17.01
CA VAL A 17 28.01 25.96 18.00
C VAL A 17 26.91 26.74 17.30
N ASN A 18 25.65 26.29 17.43
CA ASN A 18 24.52 26.99 16.83
C ASN A 18 24.73 27.31 15.33
N THR A 19 25.25 26.34 14.59
CA THR A 19 25.62 26.49 13.17
C THR A 19 25.10 25.31 12.37
N ALA A 20 24.36 25.59 11.30
CA ALA A 20 23.88 24.60 10.34
C ALA A 20 24.69 24.67 9.05
N TYR A 21 24.80 23.52 8.37
CA TYR A 21 25.57 23.33 7.15
C TYR A 21 24.67 22.70 6.11
N LEU A 22 24.54 23.38 4.97
CA LEU A 22 23.86 22.86 3.79
C LEU A 22 24.92 22.38 2.80
N HIS A 23 25.10 21.07 2.74
CA HIS A 23 26.02 20.44 1.82
C HIS A 23 25.38 20.34 0.45
N VAL A 24 26.01 20.95 -0.55
CA VAL A 24 25.50 20.93 -1.91
C VAL A 24 25.57 19.51 -2.46
N ASP A 25 24.41 18.93 -2.76
CA ASP A 25 24.32 17.78 -3.65
C ASP A 25 24.03 18.28 -5.07
N ARG A 26 24.76 17.78 -6.07
CA ARG A 26 24.53 18.14 -7.48
C ARG A 26 23.49 17.23 -8.12
N TRP A 27 22.64 16.60 -7.30
CA TRP A 27 21.53 15.82 -7.78
C TRP A 27 20.62 16.68 -8.65
N ASP A 28 20.36 16.17 -9.86
CA ASP A 28 19.64 16.86 -10.91
C ASP A 28 18.23 16.24 -11.06
N ASP A 29 17.22 17.03 -10.70
CA ASP A 29 15.81 16.70 -10.85
C ASP A 29 15.23 17.37 -12.09
N TYR A 30 15.29 16.69 -13.24
CA TYR A 30 14.77 17.23 -14.52
C TYR A 30 15.31 18.62 -14.80
N SER A 31 16.62 18.76 -14.64
CA SER A 31 17.42 19.97 -14.78
C SER A 31 17.19 21.02 -13.67
N PHE A 32 16.45 20.72 -12.59
CA PHE A 32 16.46 21.49 -11.35
C PHE A 32 17.49 20.95 -10.36
N ILE A 33 18.34 21.82 -9.81
CA ILE A 33 19.37 21.44 -8.81
C ILE A 33 19.01 22.13 -7.50
N THR A 34 18.31 21.41 -6.64
CA THR A 34 17.68 21.92 -5.39
C THR A 34 18.10 21.16 -4.14
N MET A 35 18.83 20.04 -4.29
CA MET A 35 19.14 19.12 -3.19
C MET A 35 20.30 19.59 -2.32
N PHE A 36 20.12 19.47 -1.01
CA PHE A 36 21.16 19.67 -0.01
C PHE A 36 21.09 18.57 1.05
N TYR A 37 22.23 18.26 1.67
CA TYR A 37 22.27 17.49 2.91
C TYR A 37 22.47 18.44 4.10
N LEU A 38 21.53 18.43 5.04
CA LEU A 38 21.56 19.26 6.23
C LEU A 38 22.30 18.53 7.36
N SER A 39 23.25 19.22 7.97
CA SER A 39 23.85 18.85 9.25
C SER A 39 23.94 20.09 10.14
N LEU A 40 23.96 19.93 11.46
CA LEU A 40 24.08 21.08 12.36
C LEU A 40 24.83 20.75 13.65
N HIS A 41 25.57 21.74 14.15
CA HIS A 41 26.09 21.74 15.51
C HIS A 41 25.09 22.41 16.45
N ASP A 42 24.71 21.70 17.52
CA ASP A 42 23.78 22.21 18.53
C ASP A 42 24.41 23.25 19.48
N GLU A 43 23.69 23.61 20.55
CA GLU A 43 24.14 24.58 21.55
C GLU A 43 25.34 24.08 22.37
N SER A 44 25.52 22.76 22.47
CA SER A 44 26.63 22.09 23.14
C SER A 44 27.80 21.78 22.18
N GLY A 45 27.63 22.04 20.89
CA GLY A 45 28.60 21.73 19.85
C GLY A 45 28.60 20.29 19.39
N ASN A 46 27.56 19.49 19.69
CA ASN A 46 27.42 18.15 19.12
C ASN A 46 26.94 18.25 17.67
N LEU A 47 27.54 17.45 16.79
CA LEU A 47 27.15 17.37 15.38
C LEU A 47 25.97 16.42 15.21
N HIS A 48 24.91 16.90 14.56
CA HIS A 48 23.73 16.13 14.18
C HIS A 48 23.64 16.05 12.66
N GLU A 49 23.68 14.83 12.12
CA GLU A 49 23.43 14.57 10.71
C GLU A 49 21.93 14.42 10.46
N ILE A 50 21.30 15.49 9.98
CA ILE A 50 19.84 15.58 9.86
C ILE A 50 19.36 14.77 8.66
N GLY A 51 19.72 15.16 7.43
CA GLY A 51 19.28 14.44 6.23
C GLY A 51 19.09 15.33 5.02
N ASN A 52 18.43 14.77 4.00
CA ASN A 52 18.21 15.45 2.72
C ASN A 52 17.09 16.49 2.81
N VAL A 53 17.36 17.68 2.30
CA VAL A 53 16.40 18.79 2.18
C VAL A 53 16.51 19.38 0.78
N LYS A 54 15.37 19.64 0.14
CA LYS A 54 15.32 20.38 -1.12
C LYS A 54 14.93 21.82 -0.85
N ILE A 55 15.61 22.75 -1.52
CA ILE A 55 15.37 24.19 -1.41
C ILE A 55 15.10 24.75 -2.81
N GLY A 56 13.95 25.39 -2.97
CA GLY A 56 13.52 26.07 -4.19
C GLY A 56 13.31 27.57 -3.95
N PHE A 57 13.14 28.32 -5.04
CA PHE A 57 12.77 29.73 -4.98
C PHE A 57 11.81 30.15 -6.09
N GLN A 58 11.09 31.24 -5.84
CA GLN A 58 10.13 31.82 -6.76
C GLN A 58 10.76 32.23 -8.10
N GLY A 59 10.16 31.81 -9.20
CA GLY A 59 10.64 32.05 -10.56
C GLY A 59 11.90 31.25 -10.91
N GLN A 60 12.22 30.18 -10.17
CA GLN A 60 13.37 29.34 -10.50
C GLN A 60 13.18 28.68 -11.86
N VAL A 61 14.13 28.96 -12.76
CA VAL A 61 14.21 28.35 -14.09
C VAL A 61 15.07 27.09 -14.05
N ILE A 62 14.79 26.20 -14.99
CA ILE A 62 15.59 25.00 -15.24
C ILE A 62 17.07 25.37 -15.47
N GLY A 63 17.98 24.56 -14.94
CA GLY A 63 19.42 24.70 -15.08
C GLY A 63 20.07 25.71 -14.13
N LYS A 64 19.28 26.44 -13.33
CA LYS A 64 19.77 27.39 -12.34
C LYS A 64 19.81 26.75 -10.94
N PRO A 65 21.01 26.38 -10.42
CA PRO A 65 21.10 25.69 -9.14
C PRO A 65 20.81 26.62 -7.96
N THR A 66 20.05 26.15 -6.98
CA THR A 66 19.66 26.96 -5.80
C THR A 66 20.87 27.49 -5.03
N TYR A 67 21.95 26.70 -4.91
CA TYR A 67 23.15 27.15 -4.20
C TYR A 67 23.88 28.32 -4.87
N THR A 68 23.66 28.58 -6.17
CA THR A 68 24.29 29.70 -6.88
C THR A 68 23.62 31.04 -6.62
N THR A 69 22.36 31.01 -6.18
CA THR A 69 21.59 32.21 -5.84
C THR A 69 21.66 32.54 -4.37
N LEU A 70 22.19 31.62 -3.56
CA LEU A 70 22.46 31.80 -2.15
C LEU A 70 23.93 32.20 -1.96
N GLY A 71 24.20 33.14 -1.05
CA GLY A 71 25.57 33.47 -0.64
C GLY A 71 26.21 32.33 0.16
N HIS A 72 27.50 32.44 0.49
CA HIS A 72 28.22 31.42 1.28
C HIS A 72 27.66 31.23 2.70
N ALA A 73 27.02 32.25 3.27
CA ALA A 73 26.45 32.23 4.59
C ALA A 73 25.18 33.09 4.66
N PHE A 74 24.21 32.66 5.45
CA PHE A 74 22.99 33.41 5.74
C PHE A 74 22.40 33.01 7.10
N GLN A 75 21.49 33.83 7.63
CA GLN A 75 20.78 33.51 8.88
C GLN A 75 19.39 32.92 8.64
N ALA A 76 18.75 33.32 7.55
CA ALA A 76 17.48 32.79 7.06
C ALA A 76 17.45 32.88 5.54
N LEU A 77 16.69 32.00 4.90
CA LEU A 77 16.48 32.03 3.46
C LEU A 77 15.79 33.34 3.06
N PRO A 78 16.16 33.95 1.92
CA PRO A 78 15.54 35.18 1.43
C PRO A 78 14.03 35.02 1.16
N ASN A 79 13.33 36.14 0.96
CA ASN A 79 11.92 36.10 0.53
C ASN A 79 11.78 35.43 -0.84
N GLY A 80 10.71 34.64 -0.99
CA GLY A 80 10.47 33.80 -2.17
C GLY A 80 11.15 32.43 -2.15
N TYR A 81 11.96 32.09 -1.14
CA TYR A 81 12.53 30.75 -0.97
C TYR A 81 11.66 29.88 -0.05
N PHE A 82 11.74 28.57 -0.26
CA PHE A 82 11.02 27.55 0.53
C PHE A 82 11.82 26.24 0.53
N SER A 83 11.67 25.44 1.60
CA SER A 83 12.33 24.14 1.72
C SER A 83 11.38 23.02 2.08
N VAL A 84 11.81 21.77 1.85
CA VAL A 84 11.13 20.59 2.39
C VAL A 84 12.12 19.44 2.61
N GLY A 85 12.09 18.86 3.82
CA GLY A 85 12.74 17.59 4.11
C GLY A 85 12.22 16.46 3.22
N GLN A 86 13.08 15.50 2.88
CA GLN A 86 12.76 14.46 1.87
C GLN A 86 12.30 13.12 2.47
N ASP A 87 12.26 13.01 3.79
CA ASP A 87 11.83 11.81 4.50
C ASP A 87 11.34 12.15 5.92
N VAL A 88 10.69 11.20 6.61
CA VAL A 88 10.14 11.44 7.97
C VAL A 88 11.25 11.48 9.01
N GLU A 89 12.33 10.75 8.77
CA GLU A 89 13.52 10.69 9.62
C GLU A 89 14.19 12.07 9.75
N TYR A 90 14.19 12.89 8.70
CA TYR A 90 14.62 14.29 8.71
C TYR A 90 13.88 15.07 9.80
N TYR A 91 12.55 14.98 9.84
CA TYR A 91 11.73 15.71 10.81
C TYR A 91 11.80 15.10 12.21
N GLN A 92 11.95 13.78 12.34
CA GLN A 92 12.18 13.13 13.64
C GLN A 92 13.50 13.58 14.26
N LYS A 93 14.57 13.66 13.46
CA LYS A 93 15.86 14.16 13.93
C LYS A 93 15.80 15.64 14.31
N ILE A 94 15.09 16.47 13.53
CA ILE A 94 14.83 17.88 13.88
C ILE A 94 14.02 17.99 15.17
N PHE A 95 13.00 17.15 15.35
CA PHE A 95 12.17 17.13 16.54
C PHE A 95 12.96 16.75 17.81
N ASN A 96 13.95 15.86 17.68
CA ASN A 96 14.82 15.45 18.78
C ASN A 96 15.85 16.53 19.23
N LEU A 97 15.92 17.68 18.54
CA LEU A 97 16.74 18.82 18.94
C LEU A 97 16.05 19.65 20.03
N SER A 98 16.77 20.63 20.62
CA SER A 98 16.13 21.60 21.52
C SER A 98 15.05 22.38 20.77
N ASP A 99 13.94 22.73 21.45
CA ASP A 99 12.85 23.52 20.84
C ASP A 99 13.35 24.84 20.21
N SER A 100 14.37 25.44 20.84
CA SER A 100 15.06 26.63 20.33
C SER A 100 15.70 26.37 18.96
N ILE A 101 16.46 25.28 18.79
CA ILE A 101 17.08 24.94 17.50
C ILE A 101 16.02 24.50 16.50
N LYS A 102 15.10 23.63 16.90
CA LYS A 102 14.02 23.07 16.08
C LYS A 102 13.22 24.18 15.38
N ASN A 103 12.68 25.12 16.15
CA ASN A 103 11.87 26.20 15.58
C ASN A 103 12.72 27.11 14.71
N LYS A 104 13.95 27.42 15.15
CA LYS A 104 14.86 28.31 14.43
C LYS A 104 15.33 27.74 13.10
N ILE A 105 15.63 26.43 13.00
CA ILE A 105 16.04 25.82 11.73
C ILE A 105 14.87 25.79 10.74
N LEU A 106 13.67 25.40 11.18
CA LEU A 106 12.48 25.32 10.32
C LEU A 106 12.04 26.71 9.83
N GLU A 107 12.09 27.73 10.69
CA GLU A 107 11.82 29.12 10.32
C GLU A 107 12.88 29.67 9.37
N SER A 108 14.18 29.49 9.70
CA SER A 108 15.28 29.98 8.88
C SER A 108 15.33 29.34 7.49
N LEU A 109 14.93 28.06 7.37
CA LEU A 109 14.84 27.38 6.08
C LEU A 109 13.49 27.57 5.37
N LYS A 110 12.53 28.26 5.98
CA LYS A 110 11.17 28.44 5.42
C LYS A 110 10.57 27.09 5.01
N ASP A 111 10.63 26.14 5.93
CA ASP A 111 10.19 24.78 5.67
C ASP A 111 8.66 24.73 5.51
N ILE A 112 8.19 24.15 4.42
CA ILE A 112 6.76 24.15 4.06
C ILE A 112 5.90 23.24 4.94
N ALA A 113 6.49 22.30 5.69
CA ALA A 113 5.77 21.53 6.69
C ALA A 113 5.52 22.34 7.98
N TYR A 114 6.26 23.45 8.18
CA TYR A 114 6.15 24.34 9.33
C TYR A 114 5.50 25.69 8.98
N SER A 115 5.71 26.22 7.76
CA SER A 115 5.27 27.55 7.34
C SER A 115 4.21 27.48 6.24
N THR A 116 2.99 27.88 6.58
CA THR A 116 1.88 28.00 5.62
C THR A 116 2.13 29.07 4.56
N GLU A 117 2.88 30.12 4.88
CA GLU A 117 3.27 31.17 3.91
C GLU A 117 4.24 30.61 2.87
N ALA A 118 5.26 29.86 3.31
CA ALA A 118 6.22 29.22 2.40
C ALA A 118 5.51 28.20 1.49
N MET A 119 4.55 27.45 2.03
CA MET A 119 3.72 26.52 1.28
C MET A 119 2.90 27.23 0.19
N ALA A 120 2.24 28.34 0.53
CA ALA A 120 1.43 29.10 -0.43
C ALA A 120 2.27 29.67 -1.60
N ILE A 121 3.52 30.06 -1.34
CA ILE A 121 4.47 30.47 -2.38
C ILE A 121 4.90 29.25 -3.20
N ALA A 122 5.24 28.13 -2.56
CA ALA A 122 5.74 26.94 -3.25
C ALA A 122 4.72 26.36 -4.23
N GLU A 123 3.44 26.28 -3.85
CA GLU A 123 2.36 25.70 -4.67
C GLU A 123 2.20 26.37 -6.06
N THR A 124 2.64 27.63 -6.21
CA THR A 124 2.59 28.35 -7.50
C THR A 124 3.77 28.07 -8.42
N GLU A 125 4.84 27.45 -7.93
CA GLU A 125 6.11 27.34 -8.64
C GLU A 125 6.32 25.99 -9.34
N ALA A 126 6.91 26.03 -10.53
CA ALA A 126 7.24 24.81 -11.28
C ALA A 126 8.30 23.94 -10.57
N VAL A 127 9.30 24.57 -9.95
CA VAL A 127 10.36 23.85 -9.21
C VAL A 127 9.79 23.04 -8.04
N PHE A 128 8.72 23.53 -7.42
CA PHE A 128 8.06 22.81 -6.33
C PHE A 128 7.46 21.49 -6.83
N LYS A 129 6.68 21.56 -7.91
CA LYS A 129 6.01 20.41 -8.51
C LYS A 129 6.99 19.40 -9.10
N THR A 130 8.00 19.87 -9.82
CA THR A 130 8.92 19.00 -10.57
C THR A 130 10.05 18.44 -9.71
N SER A 131 10.54 19.20 -8.72
CA SER A 131 11.71 18.81 -7.93
C SER A 131 11.39 18.57 -6.46
N LEU A 132 10.79 19.52 -5.73
CA LEU A 132 10.63 19.38 -4.27
C LEU A 132 9.67 18.24 -3.90
N LEU A 133 8.59 18.06 -4.66
CA LEU A 133 7.65 16.94 -4.51
C LEU A 133 8.15 15.62 -5.12
N ARG A 134 9.37 15.60 -5.71
CA ARG A 134 9.93 14.37 -6.28
C ARG A 134 10.39 13.45 -5.14
N GLY A 135 9.50 12.55 -4.73
CA GLY A 135 9.71 11.54 -3.69
C GLY A 135 8.90 11.76 -2.40
N VAL A 136 8.11 12.84 -2.32
CA VAL A 136 7.20 13.13 -1.21
C VAL A 136 5.91 13.78 -1.73
N SER A 137 4.75 13.30 -1.28
CA SER A 137 3.46 13.89 -1.65
C SER A 137 3.01 15.01 -0.70
N LEU A 138 2.07 15.84 -1.17
CA LEU A 138 1.44 16.91 -0.37
C LEU A 138 0.77 16.38 0.90
N SER A 139 0.16 15.19 0.80
CA SER A 139 -0.50 14.52 1.93
C SER A 139 0.47 14.19 3.06
N VAL A 140 1.69 13.77 2.72
CA VAL A 140 2.77 13.44 3.67
C VAL A 140 3.29 14.70 4.33
N ILE A 141 3.50 15.76 3.54
CA ILE A 141 3.97 17.06 4.03
C ILE A 141 2.94 17.66 5.01
N LYS A 142 1.68 17.79 4.59
CA LYS A 142 0.61 18.38 5.41
C LYS A 142 0.23 17.49 6.60
N GLY A 143 0.37 16.18 6.45
CA GLY A 143 0.04 15.18 7.47
C GLY A 143 1.23 14.83 8.35
N GLN A 144 2.01 13.83 7.95
CA GLN A 144 3.04 13.24 8.79
C GLN A 144 4.16 14.19 9.18
N PHE A 145 4.69 15.00 8.26
CA PHE A 145 5.79 15.90 8.59
C PHE A 145 5.34 16.93 9.63
N THR A 146 4.20 17.60 9.41
CA THR A 146 3.59 18.51 10.39
C THR A 146 3.38 17.84 11.75
N ARG A 147 2.81 16.63 11.78
CA ARG A 147 2.56 15.88 13.03
C ARG A 147 3.84 15.60 13.80
N VAL A 148 4.89 15.15 13.11
CA VAL A 148 6.19 14.86 13.75
C VAL A 148 6.79 16.13 14.34
N ILE A 149 6.72 17.27 13.63
CA ILE A 149 7.18 18.56 14.15
C ILE A 149 6.40 18.99 15.41
N GLU A 150 5.10 18.69 15.46
CA GLU A 150 4.22 18.91 16.62
C GLU A 150 4.40 17.89 17.75
N GLY A 151 5.26 16.88 17.60
CA GLY A 151 5.50 15.82 18.59
C GLY A 151 4.45 14.74 18.65
N LYS A 152 3.63 14.60 17.60
CA LYS A 152 2.66 13.50 17.45
C LYS A 152 3.31 12.29 16.78
N ASN A 153 2.69 11.12 16.92
CA ASN A 153 3.16 9.88 16.32
C ASN A 153 3.19 10.00 14.78
N PRO A 154 4.28 9.59 14.10
CA PRO A 154 4.35 9.56 12.63
C PRO A 154 3.30 8.63 12.00
N LEU A 155 2.95 7.53 12.68
CA LEU A 155 1.85 6.65 12.31
C LEU A 155 0.54 7.19 12.89
N THR A 156 -0.56 6.99 12.19
CA THR A 156 -1.90 7.35 12.68
C THR A 156 -2.88 6.25 12.39
N ASN A 157 -3.92 6.17 13.23
CA ASN A 157 -5.11 5.43 12.86
C ASN A 157 -5.63 5.96 11.50
N PHE A 158 -6.30 5.08 10.76
CA PHE A 158 -7.04 5.46 9.56
C PHE A 158 -8.47 5.03 9.72
N LYS A 159 -9.38 6.00 9.73
CA LYS A 159 -10.80 5.72 9.71
C LYS A 159 -11.48 6.44 8.55
N PHE A 160 -11.88 5.67 7.54
CA PHE A 160 -12.57 6.20 6.38
C PHE A 160 -13.75 5.32 5.99
N LYS A 161 -14.68 5.92 5.26
CA LYS A 161 -15.88 5.27 4.79
C LYS A 161 -15.97 5.38 3.27
N PHE A 162 -16.29 4.29 2.60
CA PHE A 162 -16.68 4.29 1.19
C PHE A 162 -18.20 4.20 1.07
N LEU A 163 -18.78 5.10 0.28
CA LEU A 163 -20.22 5.13 0.00
C LEU A 163 -20.46 5.10 -1.50
N ARG A 164 -21.21 4.09 -1.94
CA ARG A 164 -21.83 4.04 -3.26
C ARG A 164 -23.34 4.24 -3.10
N PRO A 165 -23.93 5.31 -3.64
CA PRO A 165 -25.36 5.57 -3.51
C PRO A 165 -26.18 4.48 -4.24
N ALA A 166 -27.43 4.32 -3.81
CA ALA A 166 -28.38 3.47 -4.52
C ALA A 166 -28.73 4.08 -5.88
N THR A 167 -28.95 3.21 -6.86
CA THR A 167 -29.45 3.57 -8.20
C THR A 167 -30.66 2.70 -8.52
N GLU A 168 -31.40 3.01 -9.58
CA GLU A 168 -32.54 2.18 -10.02
C GLU A 168 -32.16 0.71 -10.28
N LYS A 169 -30.88 0.44 -10.57
CA LYS A 169 -30.37 -0.88 -10.94
C LYS A 169 -29.58 -1.57 -9.81
N MET A 170 -29.20 -0.87 -8.74
CA MET A 170 -28.32 -1.39 -7.69
C MET A 170 -28.60 -0.76 -6.33
N SER A 171 -28.60 -1.56 -5.27
CA SER A 171 -28.63 -1.03 -3.91
C SER A 171 -27.36 -0.25 -3.57
N GLY A 172 -27.50 0.70 -2.63
CA GLY A 172 -26.38 1.42 -2.05
C GLY A 172 -25.47 0.49 -1.24
N ILE A 173 -24.21 0.85 -1.14
CA ILE A 173 -23.20 0.13 -0.34
C ILE A 173 -22.49 1.17 0.51
N GLU A 174 -22.39 0.88 1.81
CA GLU A 174 -21.58 1.63 2.76
C GLU A 174 -20.59 0.66 3.42
N LEU A 175 -19.31 1.04 3.41
CA LEU A 175 -18.22 0.26 4.01
C LEU A 175 -17.37 1.19 4.86
N ILE A 176 -17.18 0.83 6.12
CA ILE A 176 -16.31 1.55 7.05
C ILE A 176 -15.04 0.74 7.27
N PHE A 177 -13.90 1.40 7.13
CA PHE A 177 -12.57 0.83 7.31
C PHE A 177 -11.91 1.54 8.50
N ASN A 178 -11.34 0.75 9.40
CA ASN A 178 -10.68 1.23 10.60
C ASN A 178 -9.35 0.48 10.71
N VAL A 179 -8.26 1.22 10.67
CA VAL A 179 -6.90 0.73 10.89
C VAL A 179 -6.41 1.35 12.19
N GLU A 180 -6.06 0.52 13.15
CA GLU A 180 -5.50 0.95 14.42
C GLU A 180 -4.01 0.59 14.50
N ILE A 181 -3.22 1.54 14.97
CA ILE A 181 -1.78 1.30 15.19
C ILE A 181 -1.61 0.35 16.37
N ASP A 182 -0.58 -0.49 16.33
CA ASP A 182 -0.18 -1.42 17.40
C ASP A 182 -1.22 -2.49 17.76
N GLU A 183 -2.28 -2.65 16.96
CA GLU A 183 -3.28 -3.71 17.15
C GLU A 183 -2.72 -5.08 16.74
N LYS A 184 -3.10 -6.13 17.48
CA LYS A 184 -2.73 -7.52 17.19
C LYS A 184 -3.98 -8.42 17.20
N PRO A 185 -4.33 -9.08 16.07
CA PRO A 185 -3.68 -8.99 14.75
C PRO A 185 -3.83 -7.60 14.09
N SER A 186 -2.96 -7.30 13.13
CA SER A 186 -2.93 -6.01 12.43
C SER A 186 -4.23 -5.76 11.65
N THR A 187 -4.68 -4.49 11.62
CA THR A 187 -5.94 -4.08 10.97
C THR A 187 -5.78 -3.30 9.67
N ASN A 188 -4.58 -3.28 9.09
CA ASN A 188 -4.26 -2.56 7.85
C ASN A 188 -4.61 -3.32 6.55
N ILE A 189 -5.02 -4.58 6.63
CA ILE A 189 -5.54 -5.37 5.50
C ILE A 189 -7.02 -5.64 5.73
N HIS A 190 -7.87 -5.21 4.79
CA HIS A 190 -9.29 -5.49 4.79
C HIS A 190 -9.67 -6.40 3.63
N ALA A 191 -10.46 -7.43 3.91
CA ALA A 191 -10.94 -8.37 2.91
C ALA A 191 -12.41 -8.11 2.58
N ILE A 192 -12.73 -7.99 1.29
CA ILE A 192 -14.08 -7.92 0.74
C ILE A 192 -14.34 -9.26 0.07
N ILE A 193 -15.07 -10.13 0.76
CA ILE A 193 -15.30 -11.51 0.33
C ILE A 193 -16.74 -11.76 -0.09
N GLY A 194 -16.92 -12.61 -1.09
CA GLY A 194 -18.22 -13.07 -1.53
C GLY A 194 -18.11 -13.93 -2.78
N ARG A 195 -19.26 -14.45 -3.23
CA ARG A 195 -19.35 -15.32 -4.40
C ARG A 195 -18.87 -14.62 -5.68
N ASN A 196 -18.58 -15.39 -6.72
CA ASN A 196 -18.28 -14.81 -8.03
C ASN A 196 -19.53 -14.11 -8.58
N GLY A 197 -19.34 -12.94 -9.18
CA GLY A 197 -20.45 -12.14 -9.72
C GLY A 197 -21.25 -11.31 -8.71
N VAL A 198 -20.92 -11.30 -7.41
CA VAL A 198 -21.60 -10.41 -6.44
C VAL A 198 -21.26 -8.92 -6.60
N GLY A 199 -20.24 -8.60 -7.40
CA GLY A 199 -19.82 -7.24 -7.74
C GLY A 199 -18.60 -6.73 -6.95
N LYS A 200 -17.69 -7.61 -6.52
CA LYS A 200 -16.46 -7.24 -5.81
C LYS A 200 -15.54 -6.37 -6.68
N THR A 201 -15.20 -6.84 -7.88
CA THR A 201 -14.42 -6.08 -8.88
C THR A 201 -15.10 -4.75 -9.20
N THR A 202 -16.43 -4.73 -9.42
CA THR A 202 -17.19 -3.48 -9.64
C THR A 202 -17.11 -2.51 -8.47
N LEU A 203 -17.07 -3.03 -7.23
CA LEU A 203 -16.93 -2.21 -6.04
C LEU A 203 -15.52 -1.59 -5.96
N LEU A 204 -14.46 -2.36 -6.23
CA LEU A 204 -13.09 -1.83 -6.31
C LEU A 204 -12.96 -0.79 -7.42
N ASN A 205 -13.54 -1.02 -8.60
CA ASN A 205 -13.52 -0.05 -9.70
C ASN A 205 -14.22 1.25 -9.30
N GLY A 206 -15.35 1.16 -8.58
CA GLY A 206 -16.01 2.33 -8.02
C GLY A 206 -15.16 3.09 -6.99
N MET A 207 -14.28 2.41 -6.26
CA MET A 207 -13.29 3.04 -5.37
C MET A 207 -12.19 3.74 -6.18
N ILE A 208 -11.71 3.12 -7.26
CA ILE A 208 -10.73 3.74 -8.18
C ILE A 208 -11.31 5.02 -8.78
N GLU A 209 -12.53 4.96 -9.31
CA GLU A 209 -13.23 6.13 -9.87
C GLU A 209 -13.47 7.22 -8.82
N ALA A 210 -13.84 6.88 -7.59
CA ALA A 210 -14.06 7.85 -6.52
C ALA A 210 -12.81 8.70 -6.23
N VAL A 211 -11.62 8.13 -6.35
CA VAL A 211 -10.34 8.82 -6.14
C VAL A 211 -9.89 9.54 -7.42
N THR A 212 -9.92 8.85 -8.57
CA THR A 212 -9.33 9.33 -9.83
C THR A 212 -10.22 10.32 -10.60
N SER A 213 -11.55 10.22 -10.51
CA SER A 213 -12.49 11.04 -11.30
C SER A 213 -12.74 12.46 -10.75
N ARG A 214 -11.89 12.95 -9.84
CA ARG A 214 -11.90 14.34 -9.33
C ARG A 214 -13.28 14.84 -8.85
N GLY A 215 -14.09 13.96 -8.26
CA GLY A 215 -15.42 14.29 -7.72
C GLY A 215 -16.59 14.19 -8.71
N GLN A 216 -16.36 13.69 -9.93
CA GLN A 216 -17.43 13.39 -10.90
C GLN A 216 -18.10 12.03 -10.68
N SER A 217 -17.47 11.15 -9.89
CA SER A 217 -18.07 9.86 -9.54
C SER A 217 -19.21 10.03 -8.55
N ASN A 218 -20.25 9.21 -8.71
CA ASN A 218 -21.33 9.09 -7.73
C ASN A 218 -20.86 8.43 -6.43
N SER A 219 -19.80 7.63 -6.49
CA SER A 219 -19.20 7.00 -5.32
C SER A 219 -18.19 7.94 -4.67
N LYS A 220 -18.15 7.97 -3.33
CA LYS A 220 -17.25 8.85 -2.58
C LYS A 220 -16.67 8.17 -1.35
N PHE A 221 -15.46 8.58 -1.03
CA PHE A 221 -14.86 8.31 0.27
C PHE A 221 -15.11 9.48 1.22
N TYR A 222 -15.30 9.17 2.50
CA TYR A 222 -15.52 10.12 3.58
C TYR A 222 -14.49 9.88 4.69
N ASP A 223 -13.95 10.98 5.21
CA ASP A 223 -13.23 11.00 6.47
C ASP A 223 -14.26 10.93 7.61
N VAL A 224 -14.06 9.99 8.53
CA VAL A 224 -14.94 9.75 9.68
C VAL A 224 -14.18 9.80 11.01
N GLU A 225 -12.97 10.37 11.03
CA GLU A 225 -12.21 10.64 12.25
C GLU A 225 -12.69 11.91 12.97
N GLY A 226 -13.19 12.90 12.21
CA GLY A 226 -13.68 14.17 12.74
C GLY A 226 -15.09 14.12 13.34
N PHE A 227 -15.49 15.21 14.00
CA PHE A 227 -16.85 15.39 14.56
C PHE A 227 -17.97 15.40 13.50
N SER A 228 -17.61 15.63 12.23
CA SER A 228 -18.54 15.63 11.09
C SER A 228 -17.97 14.81 9.94
N GLU A 229 -18.79 13.96 9.34
CA GLU A 229 -18.40 13.25 8.12
C GLU A 229 -18.22 14.24 6.97
N SER A 230 -17.04 14.23 6.34
CA SER A 230 -16.75 15.05 5.16
C SER A 230 -16.14 14.20 4.05
N PRO A 231 -16.46 14.45 2.76
CA PRO A 231 -15.77 13.79 1.67
C PRO A 231 -14.26 14.00 1.79
N ILE A 232 -13.48 12.95 1.56
CA ILE A 232 -12.01 13.06 1.62
C ILE A 232 -11.53 14.06 0.55
N GLY A 233 -10.51 14.84 0.89
CA GLY A 233 -9.83 15.74 -0.03
C GLY A 233 -9.05 14.98 -1.13
N LYS A 234 -8.66 15.71 -2.19
CA LYS A 234 -7.83 15.16 -3.29
C LYS A 234 -6.42 14.76 -2.86
N ASP A 235 -6.00 15.19 -1.68
CA ASP A 235 -4.72 14.98 -1.04
C ASP A 235 -4.85 14.15 0.25
N TYR A 236 -5.97 13.42 0.44
CA TYR A 236 -6.14 12.55 1.60
C TYR A 236 -5.25 11.30 1.52
N PHE A 237 -5.32 10.59 0.38
CA PHE A 237 -4.39 9.50 0.05
C PHE A 237 -3.22 10.06 -0.74
N SER A 238 -2.00 9.63 -0.41
CA SER A 238 -0.81 9.98 -1.20
C SER A 238 -0.85 9.31 -2.56
N SER A 239 -1.17 8.01 -2.55
CA SER A 239 -1.30 7.21 -3.75
C SER A 239 -2.40 6.16 -3.61
N LEU A 240 -2.92 5.78 -4.76
CA LEU A 240 -3.82 4.67 -4.99
C LEU A 240 -3.09 3.66 -5.89
N VAL A 241 -2.89 2.44 -5.39
CA VAL A 241 -2.29 1.36 -6.18
C VAL A 241 -3.35 0.30 -6.45
N SER A 242 -3.70 0.08 -7.71
CA SER A 242 -4.62 -0.99 -8.11
C SER A 242 -3.84 -2.20 -8.63
N VAL A 243 -4.10 -3.37 -8.05
CA VAL A 243 -3.48 -4.65 -8.42
C VAL A 243 -4.54 -5.59 -8.98
N SER A 244 -4.41 -5.99 -10.25
CA SER A 244 -5.32 -6.96 -10.86
C SER A 244 -4.66 -7.72 -12.00
N PHE A 245 -4.63 -9.05 -11.90
CA PHE A 245 -4.12 -9.94 -12.94
C PHE A 245 -5.23 -10.72 -13.66
N SER A 246 -6.50 -10.28 -13.52
CA SER A 246 -7.61 -10.88 -14.25
C SER A 246 -7.62 -10.43 -15.72
N ALA A 247 -7.41 -11.37 -16.63
CA ALA A 247 -7.50 -11.13 -18.07
C ALA A 247 -8.95 -10.96 -18.56
N PHE A 248 -9.95 -11.35 -17.75
CA PHE A 248 -11.36 -11.38 -18.13
C PHE A 248 -12.18 -10.22 -17.57
N ASP A 249 -11.58 -9.40 -16.72
CA ASP A 249 -12.23 -8.22 -16.20
C ASP A 249 -12.41 -7.18 -17.32
N PRO A 250 -13.64 -6.68 -17.59
CA PRO A 250 -13.88 -5.69 -18.64
C PRO A 250 -13.41 -4.27 -18.28
N PHE A 251 -12.96 -4.02 -17.06
CA PHE A 251 -12.56 -2.68 -16.62
C PHE A 251 -11.22 -2.24 -17.21
N GLU A 252 -11.17 -1.11 -17.89
CA GLU A 252 -9.90 -0.50 -18.27
C GLU A 252 -9.36 0.35 -17.11
N PRO A 253 -8.16 0.04 -16.59
CA PRO A 253 -7.57 0.87 -15.55
C PRO A 253 -7.32 2.28 -16.09
N PRO A 254 -7.51 3.33 -15.28
CA PRO A 254 -7.12 4.69 -15.66
C PRO A 254 -5.64 4.77 -16.05
N THR A 255 -5.25 5.79 -16.82
CA THR A 255 -3.84 6.07 -17.08
C THR A 255 -3.11 6.37 -15.77
N GLU A 256 -1.89 5.82 -15.60
CA GLU A 256 -1.06 6.10 -14.43
C GLU A 256 -0.78 7.61 -14.30
N GLN A 257 -0.77 8.08 -13.06
CA GLN A 257 -0.57 9.48 -12.72
C GLN A 257 0.39 9.52 -11.53
N ASP A 258 1.66 9.78 -11.80
CA ASP A 258 2.74 9.70 -10.80
C ASP A 258 3.12 11.05 -10.18
N ASP A 259 2.74 12.17 -10.80
CA ASP A 259 2.92 13.56 -10.32
C ASP A 259 2.11 13.92 -9.04
N PRO A 260 2.74 14.01 -7.85
CA PRO A 260 2.02 14.31 -6.61
C PRO A 260 1.40 15.71 -6.55
N SER A 261 1.77 16.61 -7.47
CA SER A 261 1.18 17.95 -7.55
C SER A 261 -0.24 17.97 -8.12
N MET A 262 -0.67 16.87 -8.75
CA MET A 262 -1.99 16.73 -9.36
C MET A 262 -3.03 16.09 -8.43
N GLY A 263 -2.65 15.73 -7.20
CA GLY A 263 -3.48 15.07 -6.19
C GLY A 263 -2.94 13.69 -5.82
N THR A 264 -3.83 12.78 -5.42
CA THR A 264 -3.51 11.37 -5.19
C THR A 264 -2.93 10.73 -6.46
N CYS A 265 -1.69 10.24 -6.37
CA CYS A 265 -1.06 9.50 -7.47
C CYS A 265 -1.82 8.19 -7.73
N TYR A 266 -1.85 7.73 -8.98
CA TYR A 266 -2.46 6.45 -9.35
C TYR A 266 -1.46 5.56 -10.06
N PHE A 267 -1.33 4.32 -9.58
CA PHE A 267 -0.48 3.29 -10.15
C PHE A 267 -1.27 2.01 -10.39
N TYR A 268 -0.98 1.32 -11.49
CA TYR A 268 -1.58 0.04 -11.83
C TYR A 268 -0.50 -1.06 -11.90
N ILE A 269 -0.79 -2.19 -11.27
CA ILE A 269 0.04 -3.39 -11.28
C ILE A 269 -0.82 -4.53 -11.80
N GLY A 270 -0.60 -4.96 -13.04
CA GLY A 270 -1.48 -5.97 -13.63
C GLY A 270 -1.22 -6.24 -15.09
N LEU A 271 -2.14 -6.99 -15.70
CA LEU A 271 -1.99 -7.49 -17.07
C LEU A 271 -2.48 -6.52 -18.15
N LYS A 272 -3.20 -5.45 -17.81
CA LYS A 272 -3.75 -4.55 -18.85
C LYS A 272 -2.74 -3.49 -19.27
N LYS A 273 -2.69 -3.20 -20.57
CA LYS A 273 -2.07 -2.00 -21.16
C LYS A 273 -3.18 -1.04 -21.62
N GLU A 274 -2.82 0.19 -21.97
CA GLU A 274 -3.75 1.10 -22.64
C GLU A 274 -4.26 0.46 -23.96
N GLY A 275 -5.59 0.43 -24.14
CA GLY A 275 -6.26 -0.02 -25.37
C GLY A 275 -6.49 -1.52 -25.51
N GLU A 276 -7.14 -2.18 -24.54
CA GLU A 276 -7.52 -3.61 -24.53
C GLU A 276 -6.39 -4.65 -24.74
N VAL A 277 -5.11 -4.24 -24.83
CA VAL A 277 -3.99 -5.18 -25.02
C VAL A 277 -3.49 -5.74 -23.69
N LEU A 278 -3.34 -7.06 -23.61
CA LEU A 278 -2.76 -7.73 -22.44
C LEU A 278 -1.22 -7.75 -22.49
N LYS A 279 -0.59 -7.56 -21.33
CA LYS A 279 0.84 -7.72 -21.09
C LYS A 279 1.25 -9.18 -21.24
N GLY A 280 2.31 -9.42 -22.00
CA GLY A 280 2.97 -10.71 -22.06
C GLY A 280 3.97 -10.90 -20.93
N LEU A 281 4.53 -12.11 -20.81
CA LEU A 281 5.55 -12.43 -19.80
C LEU A 281 6.78 -11.51 -19.86
N ASN A 282 7.21 -11.11 -21.06
CA ASN A 282 8.35 -10.21 -21.19
C ASN A 282 8.06 -8.81 -20.65
N ASP A 283 6.82 -8.33 -20.76
CA ASP A 283 6.42 -7.04 -20.20
C ASP A 283 6.47 -7.10 -18.66
N ILE A 284 5.91 -8.17 -18.07
CA ILE A 284 5.95 -8.44 -16.62
C ILE A 284 7.39 -8.47 -16.10
N HIS A 285 8.29 -9.15 -16.82
CA HIS A 285 9.70 -9.20 -16.45
C HIS A 285 10.37 -7.83 -16.51
N GLU A 286 10.03 -7.00 -17.49
CA GLU A 286 10.61 -5.67 -17.62
C GLU A 286 10.07 -4.72 -16.54
N ASP A 287 8.77 -4.78 -16.24
CA ASP A 287 8.15 -4.03 -15.13
C ASP A 287 8.83 -4.35 -13.79
N PHE A 288 9.12 -5.64 -13.54
CA PHE A 288 9.86 -6.07 -12.36
C PHE A 288 11.27 -5.46 -12.32
N ILE A 289 12.02 -5.55 -13.41
CA ILE A 289 13.38 -5.03 -13.50
C ILE A 289 13.40 -3.51 -13.29
N GLN A 290 12.44 -2.78 -13.86
CA GLN A 290 12.33 -1.34 -13.68
C GLN A 290 12.01 -0.96 -12.23
N ALA A 291 11.05 -1.64 -11.61
CA ALA A 291 10.72 -1.43 -10.20
C ALA A 291 11.90 -1.77 -9.28
N LEU A 292 12.63 -2.86 -9.57
CA LEU A 292 13.80 -3.26 -8.79
C LEU A 292 14.91 -2.20 -8.86
N LYS A 293 15.18 -1.64 -10.04
CA LYS A 293 16.13 -0.52 -10.19
C LYS A 293 15.74 0.69 -9.36
N GLN A 294 14.44 1.03 -9.35
CA GLN A 294 13.93 2.14 -8.54
C GLN A 294 14.05 1.86 -7.04
N CYS A 295 13.84 0.62 -6.61
CA CYS A 295 14.04 0.24 -5.21
C CYS A 295 15.53 0.34 -4.84
N PHE A 296 16.42 -0.16 -5.68
CA PHE A 296 17.85 -0.27 -5.35
C PHE A 296 18.62 1.05 -5.53
N SER A 297 18.03 2.04 -6.20
CA SER A 297 18.58 3.40 -6.25
C SER A 297 18.33 4.19 -4.97
N GLN A 298 17.44 3.74 -4.08
CA GLN A 298 17.10 4.42 -2.83
C GLN A 298 17.30 3.48 -1.64
N GLY A 299 18.21 3.83 -0.72
CA GLY A 299 18.53 3.00 0.47
C GLY A 299 17.29 2.53 1.26
N PRO A 300 16.35 3.42 1.63
CA PRO A 300 15.15 3.01 2.36
C PRO A 300 14.25 2.03 1.59
N LYS A 301 14.06 2.21 0.28
CA LYS A 301 13.28 1.28 -0.55
C LYS A 301 13.99 -0.05 -0.71
N LYS A 302 15.31 -0.04 -0.84
CA LYS A 302 16.14 -1.26 -0.87
C LYS A 302 15.96 -2.08 0.42
N ASN A 303 16.01 -1.45 1.59
CA ASN A 303 15.84 -2.14 2.88
C ASN A 303 14.42 -2.72 3.05
N ARG A 304 13.39 -1.96 2.65
CA ARG A 304 12.01 -2.45 2.61
C ARG A 304 11.84 -3.64 1.67
N TRP A 305 12.47 -3.59 0.49
CA TRP A 305 12.45 -4.70 -0.45
C TRP A 305 13.05 -5.96 0.17
N VAL A 306 14.21 -5.85 0.82
CA VAL A 306 14.85 -6.98 1.52
C VAL A 306 13.93 -7.56 2.61
N SER A 307 13.33 -6.70 3.44
CA SER A 307 12.42 -7.13 4.51
C SER A 307 11.17 -7.84 3.96
N ALA A 308 10.64 -7.37 2.83
CA ALA A 308 9.53 -8.02 2.16
C ALA A 308 9.92 -9.39 1.58
N ILE A 309 11.14 -9.51 1.03
CA ILE A 309 11.66 -10.82 0.59
C ILE A 309 11.86 -11.76 1.78
N ASP A 310 12.41 -11.31 2.91
CA ASP A 310 12.54 -12.13 4.12
C ASP A 310 11.20 -12.74 4.56
N THR A 311 10.11 -11.99 4.41
CA THR A 311 8.76 -12.46 4.74
C THR A 311 8.23 -13.48 3.72
N LEU A 312 8.49 -13.24 2.43
CA LEU A 312 8.12 -14.17 1.34
C LEU A 312 8.90 -15.49 1.40
N GLU A 313 10.12 -15.50 1.94
CA GLU A 313 10.93 -16.71 2.16
C GLU A 313 10.31 -17.70 3.17
N SER A 314 9.17 -17.37 3.79
CA SER A 314 8.33 -18.37 4.48
C SER A 314 7.71 -19.41 3.54
N ASP A 315 7.65 -19.14 2.23
CA ASP A 315 7.39 -20.13 1.18
C ASP A 315 8.71 -20.81 0.75
N GLU A 316 8.73 -22.14 0.74
CA GLU A 316 9.91 -22.95 0.45
C GLU A 316 10.54 -22.64 -0.92
N ASN A 317 9.74 -22.31 -1.93
CA ASN A 317 10.29 -21.97 -3.24
C ASN A 317 10.97 -20.61 -3.21
N PHE A 318 10.38 -19.62 -2.55
CA PHE A 318 11.01 -18.30 -2.37
C PHE A 318 12.32 -18.40 -1.58
N GLU A 319 12.36 -19.19 -0.50
CA GLU A 319 13.58 -19.46 0.27
C GLU A 319 14.70 -19.99 -0.63
N SER A 320 14.37 -20.95 -1.49
CA SER A 320 15.35 -21.57 -2.40
C SER A 320 15.85 -20.68 -3.54
N MET A 321 15.23 -19.52 -3.78
CA MET A 321 15.58 -18.62 -4.89
C MET A 321 16.73 -17.66 -4.59
N ASP A 322 17.14 -17.54 -3.32
CA ASP A 322 18.22 -16.65 -2.86
C ASP A 322 18.09 -15.20 -3.40
N LEU A 323 16.86 -14.67 -3.46
CA LEU A 323 16.57 -13.38 -4.12
C LEU A 323 17.36 -12.22 -3.52
N LYS A 324 17.71 -12.29 -2.23
CA LYS A 324 18.51 -11.27 -1.53
C LYS A 324 19.90 -11.09 -2.11
N ASP A 325 20.46 -12.08 -2.82
CA ASP A 325 21.76 -11.92 -3.50
C ASP A 325 21.74 -10.81 -4.56
N LEU A 326 20.56 -10.44 -5.06
CA LEU A 326 20.39 -9.31 -5.98
C LEU A 326 20.96 -8.00 -5.43
N VAL A 327 20.92 -7.81 -4.10
CA VAL A 327 21.41 -6.63 -3.36
C VAL A 327 22.89 -6.32 -3.65
N ARG A 328 23.67 -7.35 -4.03
CA ARG A 328 25.11 -7.27 -4.31
C ARG A 328 25.41 -6.74 -5.71
N PHE A 329 24.44 -6.78 -6.63
CA PHE A 329 24.63 -6.34 -8.01
C PHE A 329 24.17 -4.91 -8.24
N THR A 330 24.79 -4.24 -9.21
CA THR A 330 24.42 -2.88 -9.66
C THR A 330 24.44 -2.80 -11.18
N GLY A 331 23.85 -1.73 -11.74
CA GLY A 331 23.91 -1.45 -13.18
C GLY A 331 23.43 -2.62 -14.06
N VAL A 332 24.26 -2.98 -15.05
CA VAL A 332 23.95 -4.02 -16.05
C VAL A 332 23.90 -5.41 -15.41
N ASP A 333 24.73 -5.68 -14.40
CA ASP A 333 24.77 -6.98 -13.72
C ASP A 333 23.50 -7.23 -12.92
N LEU A 334 22.94 -6.19 -12.28
CA LEU A 334 21.65 -6.28 -11.60
C LEU A 334 20.56 -6.71 -12.58
N VAL A 335 20.49 -6.07 -13.74
CA VAL A 335 19.49 -6.36 -14.78
C VAL A 335 19.63 -7.79 -15.30
N SER A 336 20.85 -8.20 -15.61
CA SER A 336 21.14 -9.53 -16.15
C SER A 336 20.74 -10.63 -15.16
N ASN A 337 21.12 -10.48 -13.89
CA ASN A 337 20.82 -11.48 -12.86
C ASN A 337 19.33 -11.50 -12.49
N ALA A 338 18.70 -10.33 -12.30
CA ALA A 338 17.26 -10.23 -12.04
C ALA A 338 16.43 -10.87 -13.16
N ARG A 339 16.80 -10.63 -14.43
CA ARG A 339 16.14 -11.23 -15.60
C ARG A 339 16.31 -12.76 -15.65
N LYS A 340 17.48 -13.28 -15.27
CA LYS A 340 17.73 -14.73 -15.22
C LYS A 340 16.90 -15.41 -14.14
N LEU A 341 16.75 -14.78 -12.98
CA LEU A 341 15.95 -15.31 -11.86
C LEU A 341 14.47 -15.36 -12.22
N ILE A 342 13.87 -14.22 -12.61
CA ILE A 342 12.43 -14.16 -12.85
C ILE A 342 11.98 -15.10 -13.99
N LYS A 343 12.81 -15.29 -15.01
CA LYS A 343 12.53 -16.23 -16.12
C LYS A 343 12.40 -17.69 -15.70
N LYS A 344 12.97 -18.07 -14.54
CA LYS A 344 12.90 -19.44 -14.01
C LYS A 344 11.73 -19.64 -13.05
N MET A 345 11.05 -18.57 -12.64
CA MET A 345 9.96 -18.63 -11.66
C MET A 345 8.68 -19.14 -12.31
N SER A 346 7.80 -19.77 -11.51
CA SER A 346 6.42 -19.99 -11.95
C SER A 346 5.68 -18.66 -12.04
N SER A 347 4.57 -18.63 -12.80
CA SER A 347 3.77 -17.42 -12.98
C SER A 347 3.30 -16.82 -11.65
N GLY A 348 2.86 -17.66 -10.70
CA GLY A 348 2.43 -17.21 -9.37
C GLY A 348 3.54 -16.49 -8.59
N HIS A 349 4.74 -17.08 -8.53
CA HIS A 349 5.87 -16.45 -7.83
C HIS A 349 6.35 -15.18 -8.53
N ALA A 350 6.38 -15.18 -9.87
CA ALA A 350 6.76 -13.99 -10.64
C ALA A 350 5.77 -12.83 -10.41
N ILE A 351 4.46 -13.12 -10.34
CA ILE A 351 3.42 -12.12 -10.06
C ILE A 351 3.56 -11.56 -8.63
N VAL A 352 3.78 -12.42 -7.63
CA VAL A 352 3.99 -11.99 -6.24
C VAL A 352 5.24 -11.11 -6.13
N LEU A 353 6.36 -11.56 -6.70
CA LEU A 353 7.62 -10.81 -6.68
C LEU A 353 7.48 -9.46 -7.40
N LEU A 354 6.85 -9.42 -8.58
CA LEU A 354 6.55 -8.19 -9.29
C LEU A 354 5.71 -7.25 -8.42
N THR A 355 4.61 -7.77 -7.85
CA THR A 355 3.65 -6.98 -7.09
C THR A 355 4.30 -6.35 -5.87
N ILE A 356 5.02 -7.13 -5.06
CA ILE A 356 5.74 -6.62 -3.89
C ILE A 356 6.84 -5.64 -4.31
N THR A 357 7.61 -5.92 -5.36
CA THR A 357 8.66 -5.00 -5.82
C THR A 357 8.08 -3.68 -6.31
N ARG A 358 6.97 -3.71 -7.06
CA ARG A 358 6.26 -2.50 -7.51
C ARG A 358 5.66 -1.74 -6.33
N LEU A 359 5.04 -2.42 -5.37
CA LEU A 359 4.52 -1.78 -4.17
C LEU A 359 5.64 -1.11 -3.36
N VAL A 360 6.80 -1.75 -3.16
CA VAL A 360 7.94 -1.08 -2.50
C VAL A 360 8.40 0.15 -3.28
N ALA A 361 8.32 0.12 -4.61
CA ALA A 361 8.66 1.24 -5.46
C ALA A 361 7.65 2.40 -5.39
N THR A 362 6.35 2.12 -5.25
CA THR A 362 5.26 3.10 -5.36
C THR A 362 4.59 3.50 -4.05
N VAL A 363 4.62 2.64 -3.02
CA VAL A 363 3.97 2.89 -1.73
C VAL A 363 4.71 3.99 -0.98
N GLU A 364 3.96 5.05 -0.72
CA GLU A 364 4.31 6.16 0.17
C GLU A 364 3.45 6.12 1.43
N GLU A 365 3.64 7.09 2.33
CA GLU A 365 2.80 7.15 3.51
C GLU A 365 1.35 7.52 3.13
N LYS A 366 0.33 6.89 3.73
CA LYS A 366 -1.09 7.03 3.38
C LYS A 366 -1.47 6.48 1.99
N THR A 367 -0.85 5.37 1.58
CA THR A 367 -1.23 4.67 0.35
C THR A 367 -2.46 3.78 0.56
N LEU A 368 -3.41 3.84 -0.39
CA LEU A 368 -4.52 2.88 -0.50
C LEU A 368 -4.17 1.85 -1.59
N VAL A 369 -4.07 0.58 -1.23
CA VAL A 369 -3.85 -0.53 -2.16
C VAL A 369 -5.17 -1.26 -2.38
N LEU A 370 -5.59 -1.42 -3.63
CA LEU A 370 -6.76 -2.22 -4.00
C LEU A 370 -6.27 -3.46 -4.74
N ILE A 371 -6.64 -4.66 -4.28
CA ILE A 371 -6.20 -5.92 -4.90
C ILE A 371 -7.42 -6.73 -5.29
N ASP A 372 -7.50 -7.16 -6.54
CA ASP A 372 -8.56 -8.04 -7.04
C ASP A 372 -8.06 -9.46 -7.26
N GLU A 373 -8.69 -10.42 -6.59
CA GLU A 373 -8.48 -11.87 -6.66
C GLU A 373 -7.00 -12.31 -6.63
N PRO A 374 -6.24 -11.95 -5.57
CA PRO A 374 -4.83 -12.34 -5.46
C PRO A 374 -4.61 -13.85 -5.49
N GLU A 375 -5.61 -14.65 -5.13
CA GLU A 375 -5.56 -16.11 -5.10
C GLU A 375 -5.53 -16.78 -6.48
N SER A 376 -5.90 -16.10 -7.58
CA SER A 376 -6.21 -16.72 -8.88
C SER A 376 -5.09 -17.63 -9.44
N HIS A 377 -3.85 -17.38 -9.06
CA HIS A 377 -2.68 -18.14 -9.51
C HIS A 377 -1.74 -18.57 -8.37
N LEU A 378 -2.20 -18.49 -7.11
CA LEU A 378 -1.37 -18.74 -5.93
C LEU A 378 -1.87 -19.95 -5.15
N HIS A 379 -0.95 -20.83 -4.77
CA HIS A 379 -1.24 -21.87 -3.78
C HIS A 379 -1.39 -21.24 -2.37
N PRO A 380 -2.12 -21.88 -1.44
CA PRO A 380 -2.45 -21.27 -0.14
C PRO A 380 -1.23 -20.80 0.69
N PRO A 381 -0.12 -21.54 0.79
CA PRO A 381 1.09 -21.06 1.50
C PRO A 381 1.63 -19.75 0.92
N LEU A 382 1.80 -19.67 -0.40
CA LEU A 382 2.31 -18.46 -1.05
C LEU A 382 1.33 -17.29 -0.94
N LEU A 383 0.02 -17.54 -1.01
CA LEU A 383 -0.97 -16.49 -0.76
C LEU A 383 -0.84 -15.94 0.66
N SER A 384 -0.66 -16.80 1.66
CA SER A 384 -0.49 -16.39 3.06
C SER A 384 0.80 -15.57 3.25
N ALA A 385 1.92 -16.04 2.68
CA ALA A 385 3.19 -15.31 2.68
C ALA A 385 3.07 -13.94 2.00
N PHE A 386 2.33 -13.85 0.89
CA PHE A 386 2.07 -12.60 0.19
C PHE A 386 1.23 -11.62 1.03
N ILE A 387 0.14 -12.08 1.66
CA ILE A 387 -0.68 -11.23 2.53
C ILE A 387 0.13 -10.72 3.72
N ARG A 388 0.99 -11.58 4.31
CA ARG A 388 1.88 -11.19 5.40
C ARG A 388 2.89 -10.11 4.97
N ALA A 389 3.60 -10.34 3.86
CA ALA A 389 4.56 -9.37 3.31
C ALA A 389 3.90 -8.03 2.94
N LEU A 390 2.67 -8.08 2.40
CA LEU A 390 1.87 -6.89 2.12
C LEU A 390 1.49 -6.14 3.40
N SER A 391 1.07 -6.87 4.43
CA SER A 391 0.71 -6.30 5.74
C SER A 391 1.90 -5.58 6.35
N ASP A 392 3.07 -6.22 6.39
CA ASP A 392 4.28 -5.64 6.98
C ASP A 392 4.75 -4.39 6.22
N LEU A 393 4.71 -4.43 4.88
CA LEU A 393 5.03 -3.28 4.03
C LEU A 393 4.09 -2.09 4.29
N LEU A 394 2.80 -2.35 4.43
CA LEU A 394 1.80 -1.29 4.62
C LEU A 394 1.79 -0.77 6.05
N LEU A 395 2.13 -1.57 7.06
CA LEU A 395 2.35 -1.09 8.43
C LEU A 395 3.51 -0.08 8.48
N ASP A 396 4.65 -0.43 7.87
CA ASP A 396 5.82 0.47 7.80
C ASP A 396 5.48 1.81 7.13
N ARG A 397 4.58 1.79 6.14
CA ARG A 397 4.19 2.96 5.37
C ARG A 397 2.84 3.55 5.77
N ASN A 398 2.27 3.19 6.92
CA ASN A 398 0.97 3.75 7.35
C ASN A 398 -0.09 3.70 6.22
N GLY A 399 -0.11 2.58 5.48
CA GLY A 399 -0.96 2.32 4.33
C GLY A 399 -2.01 1.27 4.63
N VAL A 400 -2.98 1.12 3.73
CA VAL A 400 -4.11 0.20 3.90
C VAL A 400 -4.36 -0.57 2.60
N ALA A 401 -4.65 -1.87 2.70
CA ALA A 401 -5.09 -2.67 1.57
C ALA A 401 -6.57 -3.04 1.67
N LEU A 402 -7.30 -2.94 0.56
CA LEU A 402 -8.62 -3.54 0.38
C LEU A 402 -8.52 -4.65 -0.66
N ILE A 403 -8.78 -5.88 -0.24
CA ILE A 403 -8.61 -7.07 -1.07
C ILE A 403 -9.99 -7.63 -1.41
N ALA A 404 -10.38 -7.59 -2.68
CA ALA A 404 -11.49 -8.37 -3.19
C ALA A 404 -11.04 -9.82 -3.40
N THR A 405 -11.74 -10.76 -2.77
CA THR A 405 -11.35 -12.17 -2.81
C THR A 405 -12.57 -13.09 -2.77
N HIS A 406 -12.42 -14.31 -3.24
CA HIS A 406 -13.29 -15.46 -2.99
C HIS A 406 -12.58 -16.53 -2.15
N SER A 407 -11.31 -16.33 -1.79
CA SER A 407 -10.49 -17.26 -1.03
C SER A 407 -10.63 -17.07 0.48
N PRO A 408 -11.10 -18.10 1.23
CA PRO A 408 -11.10 -18.06 2.69
C PRO A 408 -9.69 -18.04 3.30
N VAL A 409 -8.63 -18.37 2.54
CA VAL A 409 -7.24 -18.29 3.01
C VAL A 409 -6.86 -16.85 3.35
N VAL A 410 -7.34 -15.87 2.58
CA VAL A 410 -7.12 -14.44 2.89
C VAL A 410 -7.75 -14.06 4.23
N LEU A 411 -8.91 -14.65 4.57
CA LEU A 411 -9.60 -14.40 5.84
C LEU A 411 -8.83 -14.94 7.04
N GLN A 412 -8.05 -16.02 6.87
CA GLN A 412 -7.21 -16.57 7.95
C GLN A 412 -6.12 -15.57 8.39
N GLU A 413 -5.75 -14.63 7.52
CA GLU A 413 -4.68 -13.67 7.77
C GLU A 413 -5.17 -12.32 8.34
N VAL A 414 -6.49 -12.13 8.49
CA VAL A 414 -7.07 -10.86 8.97
C VAL A 414 -8.14 -11.07 10.05
N PRO A 415 -8.32 -10.13 10.99
CA PRO A 415 -9.39 -10.22 11.99
C PRO A 415 -10.77 -9.99 11.37
N ARG A 416 -11.82 -10.50 12.01
CA ARG A 416 -13.21 -10.35 11.52
C ARG A 416 -13.66 -8.91 11.38
N SER A 417 -13.10 -8.01 12.20
CA SER A 417 -13.31 -6.55 12.13
C SER A 417 -12.83 -5.96 10.80
N CYS A 418 -11.95 -6.66 10.09
CA CYS A 418 -11.44 -6.26 8.79
C CYS A 418 -12.10 -6.96 7.60
N VAL A 419 -13.04 -7.88 7.82
CA VAL A 419 -13.69 -8.66 6.75
C VAL A 419 -15.09 -8.12 6.44
N TRP A 420 -15.41 -7.93 5.17
CA TRP A 420 -16.75 -7.59 4.69
C TRP A 420 -17.28 -8.70 3.79
N LYS A 421 -18.41 -9.31 4.18
CA LYS A 421 -19.13 -10.31 3.39
C LYS A 421 -20.14 -9.61 2.47
N LEU A 422 -19.97 -9.77 1.16
CA LEU A 422 -20.89 -9.29 0.13
C LEU A 422 -21.80 -10.42 -0.33
N ASN A 423 -23.10 -10.24 -0.10
CA ASN A 423 -24.14 -11.13 -0.59
C ASN A 423 -25.10 -10.37 -1.48
N ARG A 424 -25.28 -10.85 -2.72
CA ARG A 424 -26.21 -10.26 -3.68
C ARG A 424 -27.37 -11.20 -3.95
N SER A 425 -28.59 -10.70 -3.77
CA SER A 425 -29.84 -11.35 -4.19
C SER A 425 -30.59 -10.41 -5.13
N ARG A 426 -30.59 -10.74 -6.42
CA ARG A 426 -31.15 -9.89 -7.49
C ARG A 426 -30.54 -8.47 -7.47
N LEU A 427 -31.34 -7.47 -7.12
CA LEU A 427 -30.94 -6.05 -7.07
C LEU A 427 -30.45 -5.60 -5.69
N VAL A 428 -30.63 -6.45 -4.67
CA VAL A 428 -30.26 -6.14 -3.28
C VAL A 428 -28.89 -6.73 -2.98
N THR A 429 -27.93 -5.87 -2.67
CA THR A 429 -26.65 -6.23 -2.09
C THR A 429 -26.70 -5.95 -0.59
N VAL A 430 -26.48 -6.99 0.21
CA VAL A 430 -26.32 -6.90 1.66
C VAL A 430 -24.84 -7.03 1.97
N VAL A 431 -24.35 -6.14 2.83
CA VAL A 431 -22.98 -6.17 3.33
C VAL A 431 -22.99 -6.33 4.83
N ARG A 432 -22.19 -7.26 5.35
CA ARG A 432 -22.09 -7.55 6.79
C ARG A 432 -20.71 -8.08 7.16
N ARG A 433 -20.34 -7.96 8.44
CA ARG A 433 -19.14 -8.63 8.98
C ARG A 433 -19.40 -10.14 9.15
N PRO A 434 -18.35 -10.99 9.24
CA PRO A 434 -18.48 -12.36 9.70
C PRO A 434 -19.01 -12.42 11.14
N ASP A 435 -19.73 -13.50 11.45
CA ASP A 435 -20.31 -13.78 12.76
C ASP A 435 -19.28 -14.42 13.71
N ILE A 436 -18.23 -15.03 13.14
CA ILE A 436 -17.10 -15.66 13.84
C ILE A 436 -15.81 -14.84 13.69
N GLU A 437 -14.80 -15.16 14.50
CA GLU A 437 -13.44 -14.68 14.27
C GLU A 437 -12.84 -15.37 13.03
N THR A 438 -12.05 -14.62 12.26
CA THR A 438 -11.46 -15.11 11.02
C THR A 438 -9.97 -15.37 11.13
N PHE A 439 -9.24 -14.58 11.91
CA PHE A 439 -7.79 -14.73 12.04
C PHE A 439 -7.42 -16.10 12.63
N GLY A 440 -6.66 -16.90 11.88
CA GLY A 440 -6.22 -18.24 12.28
C GLY A 440 -7.31 -19.33 12.31
N GLU A 441 -8.53 -19.04 11.84
CA GLU A 441 -9.63 -20.02 11.83
C GLU A 441 -9.44 -21.08 10.73
N ASN A 442 -10.12 -22.22 10.84
CA ASN A 442 -10.10 -23.29 9.84
C ASN A 442 -10.76 -22.85 8.52
N VAL A 443 -10.11 -23.15 7.39
CA VAL A 443 -10.61 -22.83 6.03
C VAL A 443 -12.02 -23.37 5.78
N GLY A 444 -12.35 -24.58 6.23
CA GLY A 444 -13.69 -25.17 6.05
C GLY A 444 -14.78 -24.42 6.81
N VAL A 445 -14.47 -24.00 8.04
CA VAL A 445 -15.35 -23.15 8.85
C VAL A 445 -15.57 -21.80 8.18
N LEU A 446 -14.50 -21.15 7.71
CA LEU A 446 -14.58 -19.88 6.96
C LEU A 446 -15.36 -20.03 5.64
N THR A 447 -15.16 -21.14 4.92
CA THR A 447 -15.89 -21.45 3.69
C THR A 447 -17.39 -21.53 3.97
N ARG A 448 -17.78 -22.21 5.05
CA ARG A 448 -19.19 -22.30 5.47
C ARG A 448 -19.74 -20.95 5.93
N GLU A 449 -18.97 -20.16 6.64
CA GLU A 449 -19.34 -18.83 7.13
C GLU A 449 -19.64 -17.85 5.98
N VAL A 450 -18.87 -17.94 4.90
CA VAL A 450 -19.01 -17.06 3.72
C VAL A 450 -20.07 -17.59 2.76
N PHE A 451 -20.02 -18.88 2.41
CA PHE A 451 -20.80 -19.44 1.30
C PHE A 451 -22.04 -20.23 1.75
N GLY A 452 -22.04 -20.74 2.98
CA GLY A 452 -23.15 -21.39 3.70
C GLY A 452 -24.05 -22.29 2.85
N LEU A 453 -25.09 -21.70 2.27
CA LEU A 453 -26.11 -22.40 1.49
C LEU A 453 -25.58 -23.07 0.21
N GLU A 454 -24.50 -22.58 -0.39
CA GLU A 454 -23.93 -23.17 -1.61
C GLU A 454 -23.17 -24.46 -1.34
N VAL A 455 -22.40 -24.50 -0.25
CA VAL A 455 -21.65 -25.69 0.16
C VAL A 455 -22.63 -26.84 0.41
N VAL A 456 -23.77 -26.55 1.05
CA VAL A 456 -24.81 -27.56 1.32
C VAL A 456 -25.51 -28.05 0.04
N LYS A 457 -25.59 -27.23 -1.01
CA LYS A 457 -26.33 -27.54 -2.25
C LYS A 457 -25.45 -28.01 -3.40
N SER A 458 -24.15 -28.22 -3.18
CA SER A 458 -23.21 -28.53 -4.27
C SER A 458 -22.17 -29.58 -3.86
N GLY A 459 -21.53 -30.19 -4.86
CA GLY A 459 -20.45 -31.15 -4.67
C GLY A 459 -20.86 -32.40 -3.90
N PHE A 460 -19.99 -32.88 -3.01
CA PHE A 460 -20.21 -34.13 -2.28
C PHE A 460 -21.34 -34.04 -1.24
N HIS A 461 -21.70 -32.83 -0.76
CA HIS A 461 -22.84 -32.66 0.16
C HIS A 461 -24.16 -33.10 -0.49
N ASP A 462 -24.40 -32.71 -1.75
CA ASP A 462 -25.59 -33.10 -2.50
C ASP A 462 -25.61 -34.61 -2.79
N LEU A 463 -24.45 -35.19 -3.14
CA LEU A 463 -24.32 -36.64 -3.34
C LEU A 463 -24.66 -37.43 -2.08
N LEU A 464 -24.09 -37.04 -0.94
CA LEU A 464 -24.37 -37.69 0.35
C LEU A 464 -25.81 -37.49 0.80
N THR A 465 -26.40 -36.32 0.54
CA THR A 465 -27.82 -36.06 0.84
C THR A 465 -28.71 -37.01 0.03
N LYS A 466 -28.47 -37.15 -1.28
CA LYS A 466 -29.19 -38.09 -2.14
C LYS A 466 -29.00 -39.55 -1.72
N SER A 467 -27.79 -39.94 -1.31
CA SER A 467 -27.51 -41.28 -0.77
C SER A 467 -28.26 -41.55 0.54
N VAL A 468 -28.44 -40.55 1.40
CA VAL A 468 -29.24 -40.71 2.64
C VAL A 468 -30.74 -40.74 2.33
N GLU A 469 -31.20 -39.93 1.38
CA GLU A 469 -32.59 -39.87 0.92
C GLU A 469 -33.04 -41.16 0.22
N SER A 470 -32.13 -41.95 -0.35
CA SER A 470 -32.44 -43.28 -0.91
C SER A 470 -32.78 -44.33 0.15
N GLY A 471 -32.67 -43.99 1.44
CA GLY A 471 -33.05 -44.85 2.57
C GLY A 471 -31.96 -45.82 3.05
N LEU A 472 -30.75 -45.73 2.49
CA LEU A 472 -29.61 -46.56 2.90
C LEU A 472 -29.12 -46.19 4.30
N SER A 473 -28.58 -47.17 5.04
CA SER A 473 -27.94 -46.90 6.33
C SER A 473 -26.53 -46.29 6.12
N TYR A 474 -25.99 -45.69 7.17
CA TYR A 474 -24.62 -45.17 7.18
C TYR A 474 -23.59 -46.19 6.71
N GLN A 475 -23.73 -47.45 7.12
CA GLN A 475 -22.80 -48.50 6.74
C GLN A 475 -22.95 -48.87 5.26
N ASP A 476 -24.18 -48.99 4.78
CA ASP A 476 -24.45 -49.30 3.37
C ASP A 476 -23.89 -48.21 2.45
N ILE A 477 -24.02 -46.94 2.83
CA ILE A 477 -23.47 -45.81 2.08
C ILE A 477 -21.93 -45.82 2.14
N ILE A 478 -21.31 -46.15 3.28
CA ILE A 478 -19.84 -46.30 3.33
C ILE A 478 -19.36 -47.40 2.38
N ASP A 479 -20.07 -48.52 2.33
CA ASP A 479 -19.73 -49.66 1.48
C ASP A 479 -19.97 -49.35 0.00
N GLU A 480 -21.04 -48.61 -0.32
CA GLU A 480 -21.34 -48.10 -1.67
C GLU A 480 -20.21 -47.21 -2.20
N TYR A 481 -19.70 -46.31 -1.36
CA TYR A 481 -18.55 -45.46 -1.66
C TYR A 481 -17.20 -46.18 -1.46
N LYS A 482 -17.20 -47.48 -1.17
CA LYS A 482 -16.00 -48.34 -1.05
C LYS A 482 -14.92 -47.77 -0.13
N GLY A 483 -15.33 -47.13 0.97
CA GLY A 483 -14.42 -46.50 1.92
C GLY A 483 -13.69 -45.24 1.43
N GLN A 484 -14.11 -44.64 0.32
CA GLN A 484 -13.48 -43.43 -0.26
C GLN A 484 -14.00 -42.11 0.36
N LEU A 485 -14.71 -42.17 1.49
CA LEU A 485 -15.21 -40.99 2.18
C LEU A 485 -14.20 -40.47 3.20
N GLY A 486 -13.82 -39.20 3.06
CA GLY A 486 -13.00 -38.47 4.02
C GLY A 486 -13.67 -38.34 5.40
N VAL A 487 -12.94 -37.81 6.39
CA VAL A 487 -13.47 -37.65 7.76
C VAL A 487 -14.68 -36.72 7.79
N GLU A 488 -14.61 -35.58 7.09
CA GLU A 488 -15.70 -34.61 7.02
C GLU A 488 -16.95 -35.19 6.36
N ALA A 489 -16.78 -35.88 5.23
CA ALA A 489 -17.86 -36.56 4.53
C ALA A 489 -18.54 -37.62 5.43
N ARG A 490 -17.77 -38.40 6.19
CA ARG A 490 -18.31 -39.39 7.13
C ARG A 490 -19.05 -38.74 8.31
N ALA A 491 -18.53 -37.63 8.85
CA ALA A 491 -19.19 -36.89 9.91
C ALA A 491 -20.53 -36.29 9.43
N LEU A 492 -20.53 -35.67 8.25
CA LEU A 492 -21.73 -35.14 7.61
C LEU A 492 -22.76 -36.25 7.33
N LEU A 493 -22.32 -37.36 6.75
CA LEU A 493 -23.19 -38.50 6.44
C LEU A 493 -23.91 -39.00 7.70
N LYS A 494 -23.18 -39.12 8.83
CA LYS A 494 -23.76 -39.52 10.10
C LYS A 494 -24.80 -38.52 10.62
N ALA A 495 -24.52 -37.23 10.48
CA ALA A 495 -25.46 -36.18 10.87
C ALA A 495 -26.74 -36.19 10.00
N LEU A 496 -26.60 -36.39 8.69
CA LEU A 496 -27.72 -36.48 7.75
C LEU A 496 -28.61 -37.70 8.04
N GLU A 497 -28.02 -38.87 8.29
CA GLU A 497 -28.75 -40.09 8.68
C GLU A 497 -29.59 -39.86 9.95
N ILE A 498 -28.97 -39.33 11.01
CA ILE A 498 -29.67 -39.03 12.29
C ILE A 498 -30.84 -38.06 12.06
N HIS A 499 -30.66 -37.07 11.19
CA HIS A 499 -31.71 -36.09 10.90
C HIS A 499 -32.87 -36.71 10.11
N ARG A 500 -32.59 -37.57 9.12
CA ARG A 500 -33.63 -38.33 8.39
C ARG A 500 -34.45 -39.20 9.34
N ASP A 501 -33.78 -39.95 10.20
CA ASP A 501 -34.42 -40.91 11.11
C ASP A 501 -35.22 -40.21 12.23
N ARG A 502 -34.85 -38.98 12.59
CA ARG A 502 -35.63 -38.12 13.50
C ARG A 502 -36.87 -37.50 12.84
N GLY A 503 -36.86 -37.30 11.52
CA GLY A 503 -38.01 -36.76 10.79
C GLY A 503 -39.02 -37.83 10.35
N ALA A 504 -38.66 -39.11 10.43
CA ALA A 504 -39.52 -40.26 10.13
C ALA A 504 -40.26 -40.83 11.35
N ASN A 505 -39.92 -40.36 12.56
CA ASN A 505 -40.66 -40.57 13.81
C ASN A 505 -41.49 -39.34 14.14
#